data_AF-A0A1D9NYS6-F1
#
_entry.id   AF-A0A1D9NYS6-F1
#
_cell.length_a   1.000
_cell.length_b   1.000
_cell.length_c   1.000
_cell.angle_alpha   90.00
_cell.angle_beta   90.00
_cell.angle_gamma   90.00
#
_symmetry.space_group_name_H-M   'P 1'
#
loop_
_entity.id
_entity.type
_entity.pdbx_description
1 polymer ?
#
loop_
_entity_poly.entity_id
_entity_poly.type
_entity_poly.pdbx_seq_one_letter_code
_entity_poly.pdbx_strand_id
1 'polypeptide(L)'
;MRKNLSKVVVCLSAVALAIAFFMPTTTATKVAASENSTEEVVKFEAPQPDPAEIQGERQMEATIEEGTKLENKSVGGVKSDADGLYLANDVNGIALKAKEGSDLSDVRVTTLDTDPKKSSAALAVANDVAAQNNLEVGPSVDIYLQNKTAKGLTDGSIDKVGSIAVGLLGNMRGAAEYKVIVVLPGGTSYVLPATPSADGRSITFDPSSIDTTNAKSNQVMVSICKAK
;
A
#
# COMPACT_ATOMS: atom_id res chain seq x y z
N MET A 1 -16.73 51.63 -20.49
CA MET A 1 -16.94 52.13 -19.11
C MET A 1 -16.52 51.03 -18.14
N ARG A 2 -15.52 51.32 -17.30
CA ARG A 2 -14.98 50.44 -16.24
C ARG A 2 -15.89 50.47 -15.00
N LYS A 3 -15.75 49.43 -14.14
CA LYS A 3 -16.03 49.31 -12.68
C LYS A 3 -16.90 48.07 -12.41
N ASN A 4 -16.61 47.10 -11.53
CA ASN A 4 -15.71 47.04 -10.37
C ASN A 4 -15.21 45.60 -10.11
N LEU A 5 -13.89 45.45 -9.92
CA LEU A 5 -13.26 44.38 -9.16
C LEU A 5 -13.40 44.67 -7.65
N SER A 6 -13.81 43.69 -6.86
CA SER A 6 -13.60 43.66 -5.39
C SER A 6 -12.56 42.58 -5.11
N LYS A 7 -11.27 42.91 -4.93
CA LYS A 7 -10.62 43.28 -3.66
C LYS A 7 -10.90 42.31 -2.51
N VAL A 8 -10.03 41.31 -2.34
CA VAL A 8 -9.52 40.89 -1.02
C VAL A 8 -8.02 40.64 -1.16
N VAL A 9 -7.25 41.34 -0.35
CA VAL A 9 -5.78 41.42 -0.32
C VAL A 9 -5.36 41.12 1.11
N VAL A 10 -4.43 40.16 1.25
CA VAL A 10 -3.37 40.04 2.28
C VAL A 10 -3.77 39.66 3.72
N CYS A 11 -3.17 38.54 4.20
CA CYS A 11 -2.20 38.60 5.30
C CYS A 11 -1.22 37.41 5.26
N LEU A 12 0.05 37.74 5.06
CA LEU A 12 1.26 36.94 5.25
C LEU A 12 1.55 36.75 6.75
N SER A 13 2.06 35.57 7.14
CA SER A 13 3.13 35.39 8.13
C SER A 13 3.53 33.90 8.14
N ALA A 14 4.64 33.49 7.52
CA ALA A 14 6.02 33.59 8.03
C ALA A 14 6.28 32.76 9.30
N VAL A 15 6.60 31.47 9.14
CA VAL A 15 7.56 30.76 10.00
C VAL A 15 8.40 29.83 9.11
N ALA A 16 9.51 30.36 8.62
CA ALA A 16 10.69 29.58 8.27
C ALA A 16 11.72 29.87 9.36
N LEU A 17 12.05 28.88 10.19
CA LEU A 17 13.24 28.97 11.03
C LEU A 17 13.83 27.57 11.32
N ALA A 18 14.95 27.34 10.64
CA ALA A 18 16.14 26.64 11.09
C ALA A 18 16.01 25.25 11.75
N ILE A 19 16.37 24.21 10.99
CA ILE A 19 17.32 23.21 11.49
C ILE A 19 18.34 22.97 10.36
N ALA A 20 19.48 23.64 10.49
CA ALA A 20 20.67 23.39 9.68
C ALA A 20 21.75 22.80 10.60
N PHE A 21 22.55 21.91 10.01
CA PHE A 21 23.84 21.40 10.50
C PHE A 21 23.85 20.39 11.65
N PHE A 22 23.96 19.11 11.29
CA PHE A 22 24.93 18.20 11.92
C PHE A 22 25.61 17.37 10.82
N MET A 23 26.68 17.93 10.25
CA MET A 23 27.72 17.15 9.57
C MET A 23 28.95 17.15 10.50
N PRO A 24 29.50 16.00 10.90
CA PRO A 24 30.80 15.98 11.56
C PRO A 24 31.89 16.24 10.53
N THR A 25 32.49 17.42 10.60
CA THR A 25 33.75 17.75 9.94
C THR A 25 34.88 16.90 10.53
N THR A 26 35.60 16.20 9.66
CA THR A 26 36.89 15.57 9.92
C THR A 26 37.93 16.62 10.31
N THR A 27 38.34 16.65 11.57
CA THR A 27 39.53 17.39 11.99
C THR A 27 40.74 16.46 11.91
N ALA A 28 41.59 16.70 10.90
CA ALA A 28 42.92 16.12 10.83
C ALA A 28 43.83 16.84 11.84
N THR A 29 44.22 16.15 12.90
CA THR A 29 45.27 16.62 13.82
C THR A 29 46.53 15.79 13.54
N LYS A 30 47.53 16.41 12.89
CA LYS A 30 48.92 15.95 12.90
C LYS A 30 49.51 16.24 14.27
N VAL A 31 49.98 15.22 14.97
CA VAL A 31 51.06 15.33 15.98
C VAL A 31 52.11 14.29 15.60
N ALA A 32 53.34 14.75 15.43
CA ALA A 32 54.48 13.91 15.07
C ALA A 32 55.18 13.37 16.33
N ALA A 33 55.48 12.07 16.26
CA ALA A 33 56.59 11.30 16.82
C ALA A 33 56.97 11.43 18.33
N SER A 34 56.81 10.32 19.04
CA SER A 34 57.80 9.81 19.98
C SER A 34 57.79 8.28 19.94
N GLU A 35 58.99 7.69 19.98
CA GLU A 35 59.31 6.30 19.66
C GLU A 35 58.80 5.26 20.70
N ASN A 36 58.61 4.03 20.18
CA ASN A 36 58.80 2.73 20.83
C ASN A 36 57.71 2.19 21.78
N SER A 37 56.78 1.38 21.23
CA SER A 37 56.44 0.05 21.78
C SER A 37 55.41 -0.68 20.90
N THR A 38 55.79 -1.87 20.41
CA THR A 38 54.92 -3.01 20.02
C THR A 38 53.66 -2.73 19.19
N GLU A 39 53.74 -3.06 17.90
CA GLU A 39 52.57 -3.26 17.04
C GLU A 39 51.75 -4.45 17.53
N GLU A 40 50.76 -4.20 18.38
CA GLU A 40 49.64 -5.11 18.56
C GLU A 40 48.67 -4.86 17.40
N VAL A 41 48.63 -5.79 16.44
CA VAL A 41 47.63 -5.79 15.38
C VAL A 41 46.27 -5.99 16.04
N VAL A 42 45.56 -4.90 16.32
CA VAL A 42 44.14 -4.93 16.70
C VAL A 42 43.39 -5.47 15.50
N LYS A 43 43.19 -6.79 15.50
CA LYS A 43 42.33 -7.50 14.58
C LYS A 43 40.92 -7.03 14.91
N PHE A 44 40.39 -6.07 14.14
CA PHE A 44 38.97 -5.75 14.18
C PHE A 44 38.22 -7.03 13.86
N GLU A 45 37.63 -7.67 14.88
CA GLU A 45 36.61 -8.68 14.65
C GLU A 45 35.55 -8.03 13.78
N ALA A 46 35.19 -8.71 12.68
CA ALA A 46 34.05 -8.28 11.87
C ALA A 46 32.87 -8.08 12.84
N PRO A 47 32.14 -6.95 12.78
CA PRO A 47 31.05 -6.70 13.69
C PRO A 47 30.09 -7.89 13.60
N GLN A 48 29.91 -8.59 14.72
CA GLN A 48 28.88 -9.61 14.79
C GLN A 48 27.55 -8.92 14.49
N PRO A 49 26.71 -9.45 13.59
CA PRO A 49 25.42 -8.85 13.29
C PRO A 49 24.63 -8.69 14.58
N ASP A 50 24.06 -7.49 14.77
CA ASP A 50 23.29 -7.16 15.95
C ASP A 50 22.14 -8.19 16.08
N PRO A 51 21.91 -8.81 17.25
CA PRO A 51 20.77 -9.72 17.46
C PRO A 51 19.42 -9.14 17.00
N ALA A 52 19.27 -7.81 17.00
CA ALA A 52 18.09 -7.11 16.46
C ALA A 52 17.97 -7.21 14.93
N GLU A 53 19.08 -7.17 14.19
CA GLU A 53 19.10 -7.33 12.73
C GLU A 53 18.72 -8.78 12.36
N ILE A 54 19.27 -9.77 13.07
CA ILE A 54 18.96 -11.19 12.84
C ILE A 54 17.49 -11.53 13.18
N GLN A 55 16.89 -10.85 14.17
CA GLN A 55 15.46 -10.99 14.45
C GLN A 55 14.59 -10.29 13.40
N GLY A 56 15.00 -9.10 12.93
CA GLY A 56 14.31 -8.37 11.88
C GLY A 56 14.29 -9.15 10.55
N GLU A 57 15.43 -9.72 10.16
CA GLU A 57 15.54 -10.55 8.96
C GLU A 57 14.63 -11.79 9.04
N ARG A 58 14.64 -12.51 10.18
CA ARG A 58 13.77 -13.68 10.36
C ARG A 58 12.28 -13.35 10.36
N GLN A 59 11.88 -12.23 10.94
CA GLN A 59 10.48 -11.79 10.89
C GLN A 59 10.08 -11.39 9.46
N MET A 60 10.98 -10.75 8.72
CA MET A 60 10.74 -10.40 7.32
C MET A 60 10.61 -11.66 6.45
N GLU A 61 11.48 -12.65 6.63
CA GLU A 61 11.41 -13.94 5.93
C GLU A 61 10.12 -14.68 6.23
N ALA A 62 9.74 -14.81 7.51
CA ALA A 62 8.48 -15.45 7.89
C ALA A 62 7.25 -14.73 7.32
N THR A 63 7.28 -13.39 7.26
CA THR A 63 6.21 -12.58 6.66
C THR A 63 6.12 -12.80 5.16
N ILE A 64 7.26 -12.90 4.47
CA ILE A 64 7.32 -13.21 3.04
C ILE A 64 6.81 -14.62 2.78
N GLU A 65 7.23 -15.60 3.59
CA GLU A 65 6.79 -16.98 3.45
C GLU A 65 5.28 -17.09 3.62
N GLU A 66 4.70 -16.49 4.67
CA GLU A 66 3.26 -16.46 4.90
C GLU A 66 2.51 -15.76 3.76
N GLY A 67 2.95 -14.55 3.38
CA GLY A 67 2.27 -13.75 2.36
C GLY A 67 2.33 -14.36 0.96
N THR A 68 3.28 -15.26 0.67
CA THR A 68 3.38 -15.93 -0.64
C THR A 68 2.65 -17.27 -0.72
N LYS A 69 2.04 -17.75 0.37
CA LYS A 69 1.30 -19.02 0.39
C LYS A 69 0.14 -19.03 -0.61
N LEU A 70 -0.15 -20.21 -1.15
CA LEU A 70 -1.18 -20.39 -2.17
C LEU A 70 -2.57 -20.03 -1.64
N GLU A 71 -2.88 -20.36 -0.39
CA GLU A 71 -4.17 -20.00 0.23
C GLU A 71 -4.43 -18.49 0.24
N ASN A 72 -3.40 -17.67 0.41
CA ASN A 72 -3.53 -16.21 0.53
C ASN A 72 -3.71 -15.52 -0.83
N LYS A 73 -3.29 -16.17 -1.92
CA LYS A 73 -3.46 -15.70 -3.32
C LYS A 73 -4.65 -16.32 -4.05
N SER A 74 -5.57 -16.94 -3.31
CA SER A 74 -6.78 -17.54 -3.90
C SER A 74 -8.01 -17.28 -3.04
N VAL A 75 -9.15 -17.05 -3.69
CA VAL A 75 -10.40 -16.67 -3.04
C VAL A 75 -11.57 -17.28 -3.78
N GLY A 76 -12.43 -18.03 -3.08
CA GLY A 76 -13.66 -18.56 -3.70
C GLY A 76 -13.42 -19.38 -4.96
N GLY A 77 -12.30 -20.12 -5.02
CA GLY A 77 -11.88 -20.89 -6.20
C GLY A 77 -11.16 -20.07 -7.28
N VAL A 78 -11.05 -18.75 -7.13
CA VAL A 78 -10.30 -17.86 -8.04
C VAL A 78 -8.86 -17.77 -7.56
N LYS A 79 -7.90 -18.23 -8.37
CA LYS A 79 -6.46 -18.06 -8.12
C LYS A 79 -5.98 -16.77 -8.77
N SER A 80 -5.15 -15.98 -8.08
CA SER A 80 -4.54 -14.77 -8.65
C SER A 80 -3.60 -15.09 -9.83
N ASP A 81 -3.67 -14.29 -10.88
CA ASP A 81 -2.76 -14.36 -12.04
C ASP A 81 -1.44 -13.60 -11.78
N ALA A 82 -1.42 -12.71 -10.78
CA ALA A 82 -0.23 -12.00 -10.34
C ALA A 82 0.40 -12.69 -9.13
N ASP A 83 1.73 -12.75 -9.09
CA ASP A 83 2.45 -13.18 -7.89
C ASP A 83 2.57 -12.02 -6.89
N GLY A 84 2.81 -12.32 -5.61
CA GLY A 84 2.76 -11.27 -4.61
C GLY A 84 2.83 -11.72 -3.15
N LEU A 85 2.79 -10.72 -2.28
CA LEU A 85 2.61 -10.85 -0.83
C LEU A 85 1.17 -10.50 -0.46
N TYR A 86 0.40 -11.49 -0.05
CA TYR A 86 -1.00 -11.36 0.29
C TYR A 86 -1.17 -11.49 1.80
N LEU A 87 -1.17 -10.36 2.50
CA LEU A 87 -1.14 -10.27 3.97
C LEU A 87 -2.36 -9.57 4.56
N ALA A 88 -3.49 -9.56 3.83
CA ALA A 88 -4.74 -8.98 4.30
C ALA A 88 -5.57 -10.04 5.03
N ASN A 89 -5.65 -9.94 6.37
CA ASN A 89 -6.30 -10.89 7.27
C ASN A 89 -7.73 -10.50 7.63
N ASP A 90 -8.09 -9.22 7.49
CA ASP A 90 -9.45 -8.74 7.70
C ASP A 90 -10.38 -9.12 6.53
N VAL A 91 -9.83 -9.82 5.53
CA VAL A 91 -10.54 -10.45 4.42
C VAL A 91 -10.05 -11.89 4.27
N ASN A 92 -10.87 -12.76 3.66
CA ASN A 92 -10.48 -14.15 3.39
C ASN A 92 -9.68 -14.25 2.08
N GLY A 93 -8.57 -13.52 1.98
CA GLY A 93 -7.67 -13.47 0.82
C GLY A 93 -8.11 -12.48 -0.27
N ILE A 94 -7.21 -12.30 -1.25
CA ILE A 94 -7.42 -11.49 -2.46
C ILE A 94 -6.88 -12.24 -3.68
N ALA A 95 -7.58 -12.12 -4.82
CA ALA A 95 -7.09 -12.63 -6.10
C ALA A 95 -7.32 -11.61 -7.22
N LEU A 96 -6.33 -11.42 -8.07
CA LEU A 96 -6.39 -10.51 -9.23
C LEU A 96 -6.41 -11.32 -10.51
N LYS A 97 -7.26 -10.92 -11.45
CA LYS A 97 -7.33 -11.50 -12.78
C LYS A 97 -6.89 -10.52 -13.84
N ALA A 98 -6.12 -11.01 -14.81
CA ALA A 98 -5.73 -10.21 -15.95
C ALA A 98 -6.95 -9.82 -16.77
N LYS A 99 -6.94 -8.61 -17.32
CA LYS A 99 -7.87 -8.21 -18.37
C LYS A 99 -7.62 -9.07 -19.61
N GLU A 100 -8.66 -9.32 -20.40
CA GLU A 100 -8.52 -10.06 -21.66
C GLU A 100 -7.40 -9.45 -22.53
N GLY A 101 -6.50 -10.30 -23.03
CA GLY A 101 -5.33 -9.89 -23.81
C GLY A 101 -4.17 -9.28 -23.01
N SER A 102 -4.28 -9.21 -21.68
CA SER A 102 -3.20 -8.75 -20.78
C SER A 102 -2.54 -9.91 -20.04
N ASP A 103 -1.34 -9.66 -19.51
CA ASP A 103 -0.61 -10.58 -18.64
C ASP A 103 -0.16 -9.85 -17.36
N LEU A 104 -0.29 -10.54 -16.23
CA LEU A 104 0.12 -10.08 -14.90
C LEU A 104 1.35 -10.83 -14.35
N SER A 105 2.01 -11.68 -15.15
CA SER A 105 3.20 -12.44 -14.74
C SER A 105 4.37 -11.56 -14.27
N ASP A 106 4.52 -10.38 -14.85
CA ASP A 106 5.50 -9.37 -14.43
C ASP A 106 4.98 -8.41 -13.36
N VAL A 107 3.75 -8.59 -12.87
CA VAL A 107 3.16 -7.75 -11.82
C VAL A 107 3.33 -8.45 -10.47
N ARG A 108 3.95 -7.74 -9.52
CA ARG A 108 4.00 -8.11 -8.12
C ARG A 108 2.93 -7.34 -7.34
N VAL A 109 2.07 -8.07 -6.64
CA VAL A 109 1.05 -7.49 -5.77
C VAL A 109 1.53 -7.53 -4.32
N THR A 110 1.27 -6.47 -3.57
CA THR A 110 1.32 -6.51 -2.10
C THR A 110 -0.03 -6.09 -1.57
N THR A 111 -0.68 -6.93 -0.75
CA THR A 111 -1.93 -6.58 -0.08
C THR A 111 -1.75 -6.62 1.43
N LEU A 112 -2.27 -5.61 2.13
CA LEU A 112 -2.17 -5.48 3.58
C LEU A 112 -3.49 -4.95 4.14
N ASP A 113 -3.87 -5.38 5.35
CA ASP A 113 -4.98 -4.74 6.06
C ASP A 113 -4.71 -3.24 6.22
N THR A 114 -5.72 -2.42 5.97
CA THR A 114 -5.59 -0.98 6.12
C THR A 114 -5.46 -0.63 7.60
N ASP A 115 -4.30 -0.11 8.00
CA ASP A 115 -4.07 0.38 9.36
C ASP A 115 -4.83 1.71 9.57
N PRO A 116 -5.87 1.75 10.42
CA PRO A 116 -6.69 2.94 10.58
C PRO A 116 -5.94 4.12 11.20
N LYS A 117 -4.79 3.89 11.84
CA LYS A 117 -3.94 4.96 12.38
C LYS A 117 -3.06 5.57 11.31
N LYS A 118 -2.61 4.79 10.32
CA LYS A 118 -1.75 5.24 9.23
C LYS A 118 -2.54 5.77 8.04
N SER A 119 -3.71 5.20 7.77
CA SER A 119 -4.56 5.51 6.62
C SER A 119 -5.87 6.19 7.02
N SER A 120 -5.87 6.92 8.15
CA SER A 120 -7.05 7.58 8.71
C SER A 120 -7.79 8.51 7.73
N ALA A 121 -7.05 9.25 6.91
CA ALA A 121 -7.62 10.14 5.89
C ALA A 121 -8.33 9.37 4.77
N ALA A 122 -7.75 8.25 4.32
CA ALA A 122 -8.36 7.42 3.27
C ALA A 122 -9.64 6.74 3.79
N LEU A 123 -9.60 6.23 5.04
CA LEU A 123 -10.79 5.68 5.69
C LEU A 123 -11.88 6.73 5.92
N ALA A 124 -11.53 7.97 6.26
CA ALA A 124 -12.51 9.05 6.37
C ALA A 124 -13.22 9.29 5.03
N VAL A 125 -12.46 9.36 3.93
CA VAL A 125 -13.04 9.47 2.58
C VAL A 125 -13.97 8.29 2.27
N ALA A 126 -13.54 7.05 2.56
CA ALA A 126 -14.38 5.88 2.32
C ALA A 126 -15.68 5.92 3.14
N ASN A 127 -15.62 6.31 4.41
CA ASN A 127 -16.80 6.46 5.27
C ASN A 127 -17.74 7.57 4.78
N ASP A 128 -17.21 8.71 4.34
CA ASP A 128 -18.02 9.81 3.82
C ASP A 128 -18.73 9.40 2.52
N VAL A 129 -18.02 8.75 1.60
CA VAL A 129 -18.58 8.24 0.34
C VAL A 129 -19.63 7.16 0.63
N ALA A 130 -19.37 6.26 1.58
CA ALA A 130 -20.33 5.24 1.99
C ALA A 130 -21.61 5.85 2.55
N ALA A 131 -21.49 6.85 3.42
CA ALA A 131 -22.64 7.54 4.00
C ALA A 131 -23.50 8.21 2.92
N GLN A 132 -22.89 8.85 1.93
CA GLN A 132 -23.58 9.48 0.79
C GLN A 132 -24.34 8.46 -0.09
N ASN A 133 -23.91 7.20 -0.09
CA ASN A 133 -24.48 6.13 -0.89
C ASN A 133 -25.35 5.14 -0.07
N ASN A 134 -25.64 5.46 1.20
CA ASN A 134 -26.36 4.59 2.14
C ASN A 134 -25.74 3.18 2.29
N LEU A 135 -24.42 3.14 2.43
CA LEU A 135 -23.64 1.91 2.57
C LEU A 135 -23.05 1.77 3.98
N GLU A 136 -22.90 0.53 4.44
CA GLU A 136 -22.12 0.15 5.61
C GLU A 136 -20.70 -0.23 5.17
N VAL A 137 -19.69 0.45 5.72
CA VAL A 137 -18.27 0.15 5.47
C VAL A 137 -17.84 -1.03 6.31
N GLY A 138 -17.29 -2.06 5.66
CA GLY A 138 -16.66 -3.21 6.29
C GLY A 138 -15.12 -3.11 6.24
N PRO A 139 -14.44 -4.28 6.17
CA PRO A 139 -12.98 -4.34 6.06
C PRO A 139 -12.43 -3.51 4.91
N SER A 140 -11.24 -2.94 5.12
CA SER A 140 -10.50 -2.19 4.11
C SER A 140 -9.11 -2.79 3.93
N VAL A 141 -8.67 -2.88 2.68
CA VAL A 141 -7.40 -3.48 2.30
C VAL A 141 -6.65 -2.53 1.38
N ASP A 142 -5.37 -2.33 1.66
CA ASP A 142 -4.46 -1.64 0.76
C ASP A 142 -3.89 -2.64 -0.26
N ILE A 143 -4.02 -2.32 -1.54
CA ILE A 143 -3.48 -3.10 -2.65
C ILE A 143 -2.43 -2.25 -3.36
N TYR A 144 -1.21 -2.77 -3.41
CA TYR A 144 -0.07 -2.15 -4.10
C TYR A 144 0.31 -2.99 -5.30
N LEU A 145 0.30 -2.37 -6.48
CA LEU A 145 0.76 -3.01 -7.71
C LEU A 145 2.15 -2.52 -8.06
N GLN A 146 3.05 -3.44 -8.37
CA GLN A 146 4.42 -3.15 -8.79
C GLN A 146 4.77 -3.94 -10.04
N ASN A 147 5.42 -3.31 -11.02
CA ASN A 147 5.95 -3.99 -12.19
C ASN A 147 7.39 -4.47 -11.92
N LYS A 148 7.67 -5.73 -12.22
CA LYS A 148 9.00 -6.30 -12.26
C LYS A 148 9.69 -5.87 -13.54
N THR A 149 10.83 -5.21 -13.39
CA THR A 149 11.68 -4.77 -14.50
C THR A 149 13.09 -5.32 -14.30
N ALA A 150 13.92 -5.22 -15.34
CA ALA A 150 15.35 -5.57 -15.22
C ALA A 150 16.10 -4.73 -14.16
N LYS A 151 15.56 -3.58 -13.76
CA LYS A 151 16.13 -2.68 -12.74
C LYS A 151 15.52 -2.86 -11.35
N GLY A 152 14.62 -3.84 -11.18
CA GLY A 152 13.90 -4.09 -9.93
C GLY A 152 12.40 -3.79 -10.03
N LEU A 153 11.77 -3.59 -8.87
CA LEU A 153 10.34 -3.27 -8.78
C LEU A 153 10.11 -1.78 -9.00
N THR A 154 9.12 -1.45 -9.82
CA THR A 154 8.66 -0.08 -10.08
C THR A 154 7.16 -0.02 -9.87
N ASP A 155 6.59 1.18 -9.73
CA ASP A 155 5.14 1.29 -9.57
C ASP A 155 4.40 0.66 -10.76
N GLY A 156 3.43 -0.19 -10.43
CA GLY A 156 2.59 -0.93 -11.36
C GLY A 156 1.52 -0.06 -11.98
N SER A 157 0.52 -0.63 -12.65
CA SER A 157 -0.75 0.05 -12.97
C SER A 157 -1.89 -0.96 -12.87
N ILE A 158 -3.08 -0.47 -12.53
CA ILE A 158 -4.30 -1.29 -12.50
C ILE A 158 -4.89 -1.55 -13.90
N ASP A 159 -4.39 -0.88 -14.93
CA ASP A 159 -4.95 -0.96 -16.31
C ASP A 159 -4.95 -2.39 -16.90
N LYS A 160 -4.03 -3.24 -16.43
CA LYS A 160 -3.91 -4.65 -16.84
C LYS A 160 -4.81 -5.59 -16.02
N VAL A 161 -5.41 -5.10 -14.94
CA VAL A 161 -6.29 -5.89 -14.06
C VAL A 161 -7.71 -5.83 -14.61
N GLY A 162 -8.27 -6.99 -14.91
CA GLY A 162 -9.64 -7.12 -15.40
C GLY A 162 -10.66 -7.30 -14.27
N SER A 163 -10.26 -7.96 -13.18
CA SER A 163 -11.09 -8.05 -11.99
C SER A 163 -10.27 -8.32 -10.72
N ILE A 164 -10.84 -7.94 -9.59
CA ILE A 164 -10.32 -8.19 -8.26
C ILE A 164 -11.39 -8.94 -7.47
N ALA A 165 -11.02 -10.13 -6.98
CA ALA A 165 -11.83 -10.93 -6.08
C ALA A 165 -11.34 -10.76 -4.64
N VAL A 166 -12.27 -10.57 -3.71
CA VAL A 166 -11.97 -10.36 -2.28
C VAL A 166 -12.83 -11.30 -1.44
N GLY A 167 -12.20 -12.02 -0.52
CA GLY A 167 -12.89 -12.97 0.35
C GLY A 167 -13.65 -12.27 1.47
N LEU A 168 -14.91 -12.61 1.65
CA LEU A 168 -15.75 -12.05 2.71
C LEU A 168 -15.59 -12.82 4.02
N LEU A 169 -15.36 -12.11 5.12
CA LEU A 169 -15.52 -12.63 6.48
C LEU A 169 -16.99 -12.98 6.76
N GLY A 170 -17.23 -13.89 7.71
CA GLY A 170 -18.57 -14.44 7.98
C GLY A 170 -19.63 -13.37 8.30
N ASN A 171 -19.26 -12.32 9.02
CA ASN A 171 -20.12 -11.18 9.39
C ASN A 171 -20.46 -10.25 8.21
N MET A 172 -19.75 -10.37 7.08
CA MET A 172 -20.00 -9.60 5.86
C MET A 172 -20.82 -10.38 4.83
N ARG A 173 -21.10 -11.68 5.04
CA ARG A 173 -21.81 -12.51 4.06
C ARG A 173 -23.33 -12.29 4.09
N GLY A 174 -23.99 -12.67 3.00
CA GLY A 174 -25.47 -12.69 2.91
C GLY A 174 -26.13 -11.33 2.67
N ALA A 175 -25.38 -10.26 2.38
CA ALA A 175 -25.97 -9.00 1.96
C ALA A 175 -26.64 -9.11 0.59
N ALA A 176 -27.72 -8.33 0.40
CA ALA A 176 -28.46 -8.29 -0.86
C ALA A 176 -27.66 -7.65 -2.00
N GLU A 177 -26.83 -6.65 -1.67
CA GLU A 177 -25.98 -5.94 -2.62
C GLU A 177 -24.66 -5.58 -1.96
N TYR A 178 -23.57 -5.74 -2.72
CA TYR A 178 -22.24 -5.30 -2.34
C TYR A 178 -21.77 -4.20 -3.28
N LYS A 179 -21.04 -3.25 -2.70
CA LYS A 179 -20.28 -2.24 -3.42
C LYS A 179 -18.87 -2.20 -2.87
N VAL A 180 -17.95 -1.72 -3.67
CA VAL A 180 -16.57 -1.51 -3.28
C VAL A 180 -16.27 -0.03 -3.43
N ILE A 181 -15.74 0.57 -2.37
CA ILE A 181 -15.24 1.93 -2.42
C ILE A 181 -13.73 1.84 -2.61
N VAL A 182 -13.24 2.43 -3.68
CA VAL A 182 -11.81 2.54 -3.94
C VAL A 182 -11.36 3.96 -3.69
N VAL A 183 -10.31 4.14 -2.89
CA VAL A 183 -9.71 5.45 -2.60
C VAL A 183 -8.27 5.45 -3.12
N LEU A 184 -7.98 6.42 -3.97
CA LEU A 184 -6.64 6.65 -4.53
C LEU A 184 -5.83 7.62 -3.65
N PRO A 185 -4.49 7.58 -3.73
CA PRO A 185 -3.62 8.58 -3.15
C PRO A 185 -4.03 9.98 -3.60
N GLY A 186 -4.29 10.87 -2.64
CA GLY A 186 -4.82 12.21 -2.91
C GLY A 186 -6.33 12.36 -2.67
N GLY A 187 -7.05 11.29 -2.35
CA GLY A 187 -8.44 11.33 -1.88
C GLY A 187 -9.50 11.18 -2.97
N THR A 188 -9.12 11.03 -4.23
CA THR A 188 -10.05 10.65 -5.31
C THR A 188 -10.64 9.29 -4.99
N SER A 189 -11.96 9.15 -5.14
CA SER A 189 -12.68 7.93 -4.77
C SER A 189 -13.70 7.49 -5.82
N TYR A 190 -13.95 6.19 -5.86
CA TYR A 190 -14.88 5.54 -6.79
C TYR A 190 -15.76 4.56 -6.03
N VAL A 191 -17.04 4.47 -6.41
CA VAL A 191 -17.97 3.45 -5.91
C VAL A 191 -18.25 2.48 -7.05
N LEU A 192 -17.80 1.25 -6.89
CA LEU A 192 -17.90 0.21 -7.91
C LEU A 192 -18.91 -0.85 -7.48
N PRO A 193 -19.75 -1.34 -8.41
CA PRO A 193 -20.59 -2.50 -8.13
C PRO A 193 -19.71 -3.74 -7.89
N ALA A 194 -20.14 -4.61 -6.97
CA ALA A 194 -19.44 -5.86 -6.72
C ALA A 194 -20.43 -7.03 -6.77
N THR A 195 -20.01 -8.12 -7.44
CA THR A 195 -20.83 -9.30 -7.64
C THR A 195 -20.41 -10.39 -6.66
N PRO A 196 -21.32 -10.90 -5.80
CA PRO A 196 -21.00 -12.01 -4.93
C PRO A 196 -20.80 -13.31 -5.71
N SER A 197 -19.90 -14.16 -5.24
CA SER A 197 -19.77 -15.54 -5.72
C SER A 197 -21.04 -16.35 -5.45
N ALA A 198 -21.22 -17.45 -6.18
CA ALA A 198 -22.40 -18.32 -6.02
C ALA A 198 -22.54 -18.90 -4.61
N ASP A 199 -21.44 -19.11 -3.89
CA ASP A 199 -21.42 -19.56 -2.50
C ASP A 199 -21.47 -18.42 -1.47
N GLY A 200 -21.52 -17.16 -1.94
CA GLY A 200 -21.58 -15.95 -1.11
C GLY A 200 -20.34 -15.70 -0.25
N ARG A 201 -19.22 -16.38 -0.54
CA ARG A 201 -17.99 -16.28 0.26
C ARG A 201 -17.00 -15.24 -0.23
N SER A 202 -17.18 -14.73 -1.44
CA SER A 202 -16.36 -13.67 -2.00
C SER A 202 -17.18 -12.71 -2.83
N ILE A 203 -16.58 -11.57 -3.15
CA ILE A 203 -17.11 -10.62 -4.13
C ILE A 203 -16.05 -10.38 -5.20
N THR A 204 -16.49 -10.04 -6.41
CA THR A 204 -15.63 -9.64 -7.52
C THR A 204 -16.08 -8.27 -8.03
N PHE A 205 -15.12 -7.40 -8.33
CA PHE A 205 -15.37 -6.11 -8.97
C PHE A 205 -14.37 -5.86 -10.10
N ASP A 206 -14.77 -5.04 -11.07
CA ASP A 206 -13.94 -4.61 -12.20
C ASP A 206 -13.37 -3.21 -11.91
N PRO A 207 -12.03 -3.05 -11.82
CA PRO A 207 -11.40 -1.76 -11.58
C PRO A 207 -11.25 -0.88 -12.84
N SER A 208 -11.72 -1.31 -14.02
CA SER A 208 -11.45 -0.66 -15.31
C SER A 208 -11.96 0.79 -15.45
N SER A 209 -12.91 1.21 -14.61
CA SER A 209 -13.41 2.59 -14.58
C SER A 209 -12.59 3.53 -13.68
N ILE A 210 -11.56 3.05 -13.00
CA ILE A 210 -10.70 3.86 -12.14
C ILE A 210 -9.69 4.60 -13.01
N ASP A 211 -9.77 5.93 -13.04
CA ASP A 211 -8.74 6.75 -13.66
C ASP A 211 -7.55 6.92 -12.71
N THR A 212 -6.41 6.36 -13.10
CA THR A 212 -5.13 6.43 -12.37
C THR A 212 -4.16 7.45 -12.96
N THR A 213 -4.53 8.19 -14.00
CA THR A 213 -3.64 9.11 -14.73
C THR A 213 -2.99 10.15 -13.82
N ASN A 214 -3.68 10.55 -12.75
CA ASN A 214 -3.20 11.52 -11.76
C ASN A 214 -2.82 10.89 -10.41
N ALA A 215 -2.83 9.56 -10.30
CA ALA A 215 -2.48 8.88 -9.07
C ALA A 215 -0.95 8.95 -8.86
N LYS A 216 -0.53 9.44 -7.69
CA LYS A 216 0.90 9.56 -7.34
C LYS A 216 1.58 8.21 -7.07
N SER A 217 0.79 7.16 -6.88
CA SER A 217 1.22 5.78 -6.79
C SER A 217 0.05 4.88 -7.17
N ASN A 218 0.34 3.63 -7.54
CA ASN A 218 -0.68 2.60 -7.80
C ASN A 218 -0.97 1.76 -6.56
N GLN A 219 -0.88 2.42 -5.39
CA GLN A 219 -1.55 1.96 -4.17
C GLN A 219 -3.01 2.33 -4.29
N VAL A 220 -3.90 1.38 -4.00
CA VAL A 220 -5.34 1.65 -3.88
C VAL A 220 -5.84 1.09 -2.55
N MET A 221 -6.57 1.90 -1.79
CA MET A 221 -7.30 1.40 -0.63
C MET A 221 -8.68 0.94 -1.11
N VAL A 222 -9.04 -0.29 -0.77
CA VAL A 222 -10.30 -0.92 -1.18
C VAL A 222 -11.11 -1.23 0.06
N SER A 223 -12.25 -0.57 0.22
CA SER A 223 -13.21 -0.84 1.30
C SER A 223 -14.38 -1.66 0.78
N ILE A 224 -14.64 -2.80 1.42
CA ILE A 224 -15.80 -3.64 1.12
C ILE A 224 -17.02 -3.01 1.78
N CYS A 225 -18.11 -2.83 1.04
CA CYS A 225 -19.33 -2.25 1.56
C CYS A 225 -20.56 -3.11 1.22
N LYS A 226 -21.57 -3.02 2.07
CA LYS A 226 -22.90 -3.60 1.83
C LYS A 226 -23.98 -2.53 1.99
N ALA A 227 -25.12 -2.73 1.34
CA ALA A 227 -26.29 -1.88 1.58
C ALA A 227 -26.72 -1.94 3.07
N LYS A 228 -27.13 -0.80 3.62
CA LYS A 228 -27.73 -0.71 4.97
C LYS A 228 -29.16 -1.23 5.00
#